data_AF-A0A1Q3E9Y2-F1
#
_entry.id   AF-A0A1Q3E9Y2-F1
#
_cell.length_a   1.000
_cell.length_b   1.000
_cell.length_c   1.000
_cell.angle_alpha   90.00
_cell.angle_beta   90.00
_cell.angle_gamma   90.00
#
_symmetry.space_group_name_H-M   'P 1'
#
loop_
_entity.id
_entity.type
_entity.pdbx_description
1 polymer ?
#
loop_
_entity_poly.entity_id
_entity_poly.type
_entity_poly.pdbx_seq_one_letter_code
_entity_poly.pdbx_strand_id
1 'polypeptide(L)'
;MSAYLEIFAGDTIKHEKETNAYDFTRSLISKHGPIFDLPALPELLSDEQREILQDLNKSSNQDLRFDPPVPLLLGRITFDLDPSPGLNKTRQNFISLCTGDRGLCKSAPNKKLHYLGCPIHRVVKGFVAQGGDVTRSDGSGGESIFGSRFPSEKAGLQVLPQRGSLAMANSGGKSPNNTSQFFVVLSSDDKMHSKLKGKYVVFGRIRKDDEEGEKVLEKLNELGASGDSRDEKPLVPVWIGGCGVL
;
A
#
# COMPACT_ATOMS: atom_id res chain seq x y z
N MET A 1 17.70 10.47 6.17
CA MET A 1 16.45 11.06 5.63
C MET A 1 15.48 9.93 5.47
N SER A 2 14.27 10.06 6.01
CA SER A 2 13.29 8.98 6.01
C SER A 2 12.08 9.36 5.15
N ALA A 3 11.41 8.36 4.60
CA ALA A 3 10.18 8.52 3.84
C ALA A 3 9.15 7.49 4.33
N TYR A 4 7.86 7.76 4.16
CA TYR A 4 6.82 6.81 4.56
C TYR A 4 5.83 6.56 3.44
N LEU A 5 5.21 5.38 3.48
CA LEU A 5 4.06 4.99 2.68
C LEU A 5 2.99 4.42 3.61
N GLU A 6 1.76 4.88 3.49
CA GLU A 6 0.58 4.29 4.12
C GLU A 6 -0.08 3.35 3.11
N ILE A 7 -0.15 2.08 3.49
CA ILE A 7 -0.62 1.02 2.60
C ILE A 7 -2.07 0.73 2.94
N PHE A 8 -2.91 0.75 1.92
CA PHE A 8 -4.32 0.42 2.01
C PHE A 8 -4.60 -0.83 1.19
N ALA A 9 -5.58 -1.62 1.62
CA ALA A 9 -6.06 -2.77 0.87
C ALA A 9 -7.55 -3.05 1.11
N GLY A 10 -8.24 -3.54 0.09
CA GLY A 10 -9.63 -3.95 0.17
C GLY A 10 -10.49 -3.44 -0.98
N ASP A 11 -11.76 -3.80 -0.94
CA ASP A 11 -12.78 -3.33 -1.88
C ASP A 11 -13.42 -2.04 -1.34
N THR A 12 -13.14 -0.92 -2.00
CA THR A 12 -13.62 0.41 -1.58
C THR A 12 -15.14 0.56 -1.70
N ILE A 13 -15.75 -0.07 -2.70
CA ILE A 13 -17.21 -0.02 -2.92
C ILE A 13 -17.91 -0.82 -1.81
N LYS A 14 -17.40 -2.02 -1.53
CA LYS A 14 -17.92 -2.84 -0.42
C LYS A 14 -17.75 -2.11 0.92
N HIS A 15 -16.57 -1.54 1.18
CA HIS A 15 -16.28 -0.82 2.41
C HIS A 15 -17.21 0.38 2.60
N GLU A 16 -17.48 1.16 1.55
CA GLU A 16 -18.42 2.27 1.59
C GLU A 16 -19.84 1.79 1.91
N LYS A 17 -20.30 0.70 1.27
CA LYS A 17 -21.61 0.10 1.59
C LYS A 17 -21.70 -0.33 3.07
N GLU A 18 -20.68 -1.02 3.57
CA GLU A 18 -20.63 -1.49 4.96
C GLU A 18 -20.58 -0.33 5.96
N THR A 19 -19.85 0.74 5.63
CA THR A 19 -19.78 1.96 6.44
C THR A 19 -21.13 2.64 6.52
N ASN A 20 -21.80 2.82 5.37
CA ASN A 20 -23.14 3.42 5.33
C ASN A 20 -24.16 2.61 6.16
N ALA A 21 -24.11 1.28 6.08
CA ALA A 21 -24.97 0.41 6.89
C ALA A 21 -24.66 0.53 8.40
N TYR A 22 -23.38 0.59 8.78
CA TYR A 22 -22.98 0.76 10.18
C TYR A 22 -23.41 2.11 10.73
N ASP A 23 -23.17 3.20 9.99
CA ASP A 23 -23.57 4.55 10.38
C ASP A 23 -25.08 4.70 10.47
N PHE A 24 -25.81 4.05 9.57
CA PHE A 24 -27.27 3.99 9.68
C PHE A 24 -27.72 3.27 10.96
N THR A 25 -27.15 2.10 11.29
CA THR A 25 -27.41 1.44 12.59
C THR A 25 -27.13 2.38 13.77
N ARG A 26 -25.99 3.11 13.74
CA ARG A 26 -25.66 4.09 14.77
C ARG A 26 -26.71 5.19 14.90
N SER A 27 -27.26 5.65 13.78
CA SER A 27 -28.32 6.65 13.79
C SER A 27 -29.60 6.14 14.46
N LEU A 28 -29.97 4.87 14.23
CA LEU A 28 -31.11 4.22 14.88
C LEU A 28 -30.88 4.07 16.38
N ILE A 29 -29.69 3.62 16.78
CA ILE A 29 -29.28 3.55 18.19
C ILE A 29 -29.41 4.92 18.84
N SER A 30 -28.86 5.97 18.23
CA SER A 30 -28.92 7.32 18.80
C SER A 30 -30.36 7.83 18.94
N LYS A 31 -31.26 7.45 18.02
CA LYS A 31 -32.66 7.87 18.03
C LYS A 31 -33.49 7.12 19.08
N HIS A 32 -33.22 5.84 19.26
CA HIS A 32 -34.05 4.92 20.05
C HIS A 32 -33.41 4.50 21.38
N GLY A 33 -32.14 4.86 21.60
CA GLY A 33 -31.36 4.50 22.78
C GLY A 33 -32.02 4.84 24.11
N PRO A 34 -32.57 6.07 24.31
CA PRO A 34 -33.27 6.40 25.55
C PRO A 34 -34.54 5.58 25.82
N ILE A 35 -35.15 4.99 24.79
CA ILE A 35 -36.42 4.25 24.90
C ILE A 35 -36.16 2.78 25.24
N PHE A 36 -35.13 2.19 24.64
CA PHE A 36 -34.83 0.76 24.74
C PHE A 36 -33.50 0.46 25.47
N ASP A 37 -32.95 1.46 26.17
CA ASP A 37 -31.69 1.38 26.91
C ASP A 37 -30.52 0.85 26.05
N LEU A 38 -30.41 1.35 24.82
CA LEU A 38 -29.41 0.86 23.87
C LEU A 38 -28.01 1.44 24.18
N PRO A 39 -26.95 0.63 24.13
CA PRO A 39 -25.57 1.12 24.18
C PRO A 39 -25.24 1.99 22.96
N ALA A 40 -24.25 2.87 23.09
CA ALA A 40 -23.91 3.86 22.05
C ALA A 40 -23.27 3.28 20.77
N LEU A 41 -22.82 2.02 20.81
CA LEU A 41 -22.11 1.35 19.73
C LEU A 41 -22.85 0.07 19.31
N PRO A 42 -23.06 -0.17 18.00
CA PRO A 42 -23.75 -1.36 17.50
C PRO A 42 -23.16 -2.69 18.00
N GLU A 43 -21.84 -2.78 18.12
CA GLU A 43 -21.14 -3.99 18.52
C GLU A 43 -21.37 -4.37 20.00
N LEU A 44 -21.86 -3.42 20.81
CA LEU A 44 -22.16 -3.64 22.23
C LEU A 44 -23.61 -4.08 22.48
N LEU A 45 -24.44 -4.11 21.45
CA LEU A 45 -25.84 -4.53 21.57
C LEU A 45 -25.94 -6.03 21.92
N SER A 46 -26.81 -6.35 22.87
CA SER A 46 -27.26 -7.73 23.09
C SER A 46 -28.08 -8.25 21.91
N ASP A 47 -28.28 -9.57 21.82
CA ASP A 47 -29.10 -10.18 20.77
C ASP A 47 -30.54 -9.63 20.78
N GLU A 48 -31.13 -9.46 21.97
CA GLU A 48 -32.47 -8.86 22.14
C GLU A 48 -32.51 -7.42 21.60
N GLN A 49 -31.49 -6.62 21.88
CA GLN A 49 -31.42 -5.23 21.38
C GLN A 49 -31.19 -5.17 19.86
N ARG A 50 -30.48 -6.14 19.28
CA ARG A 50 -30.34 -6.27 17.83
C ARG A 50 -31.68 -6.60 17.18
N GLU A 51 -32.47 -7.49 17.77
CA GLU A 51 -33.84 -7.80 17.31
C GLU A 51 -34.74 -6.56 17.35
N ILE A 52 -34.69 -5.75 18.42
CA ILE A 52 -35.44 -4.48 18.50
C ILE A 52 -35.10 -3.57 17.31
N LEU A 53 -33.81 -3.41 16.99
CA LEU A 53 -33.40 -2.57 15.86
C LEU A 53 -33.83 -3.15 14.51
N GLN A 54 -33.78 -4.47 14.33
CA GLN A 54 -34.30 -5.13 13.14
C GLN A 54 -35.80 -4.88 12.97
N ASP A 55 -36.55 -4.96 14.08
CA ASP A 55 -38.00 -4.70 14.11
C ASP A 55 -38.34 -3.25 13.76
N LEU A 56 -37.60 -2.28 14.31
CA LEU A 56 -37.73 -0.86 13.96
C LEU A 56 -37.37 -0.58 12.50
N ASN A 57 -36.50 -1.40 11.90
CA ASN A 57 -36.03 -1.24 10.53
C ASN A 57 -36.88 -1.99 9.48
N LYS A 58 -37.93 -2.74 9.86
CA LYS A 58 -38.74 -3.57 8.95
C LYS A 58 -39.32 -2.85 7.71
N SER A 59 -39.54 -1.54 7.80
CA SER A 59 -40.09 -0.72 6.72
C SER A 59 -39.05 0.07 5.93
N SER A 60 -37.77 -0.06 6.30
CA SER A 60 -36.64 0.61 5.66
C SER A 60 -36.01 -0.27 4.58
N ASN A 61 -35.46 0.36 3.55
CA ASN A 61 -34.64 -0.31 2.53
C ASN A 61 -33.13 -0.28 2.85
N GLN A 62 -32.74 0.13 4.07
CA GLN A 62 -31.34 0.19 4.47
C GLN A 62 -30.94 -1.05 5.27
N ASP A 63 -29.78 -1.62 4.92
CA ASP A 63 -29.19 -2.75 5.62
C ASP A 63 -28.70 -2.31 7.01
N LEU A 64 -28.90 -3.17 8.03
CA LEU A 64 -28.28 -2.99 9.35
C LEU A 64 -26.94 -3.71 9.39
N ARG A 65 -25.96 -3.08 10.05
CA ARG A 65 -24.67 -3.69 10.38
C ARG A 65 -24.33 -3.43 11.84
N PHE A 66 -23.91 -4.47 12.56
CA PHE A 66 -23.62 -4.41 13.99
C PHE A 66 -22.14 -4.46 14.33
N ASP A 67 -21.29 -4.88 13.40
CA ASP A 67 -19.84 -4.82 13.56
C ASP A 67 -19.27 -3.64 12.77
N PRO A 68 -18.22 -2.96 13.23
CA PRO A 68 -17.58 -1.92 12.44
C PRO A 68 -17.09 -2.48 11.09
N PRO A 69 -17.07 -1.68 10.02
CA PRO A 69 -16.45 -2.09 8.75
C PRO A 69 -14.95 -2.32 8.97
N VAL A 70 -14.38 -3.32 8.28
CA VAL A 70 -12.94 -3.59 8.37
C VAL A 70 -12.17 -2.39 7.81
N PRO A 71 -11.21 -1.80 8.54
CA PRO A 71 -10.44 -0.65 8.04
C PRO A 71 -9.66 -1.00 6.77
N LEU A 72 -9.66 -0.09 5.79
CA LEU A 72 -8.87 -0.24 4.56
C LEU A 72 -7.37 0.01 4.80
N LEU A 73 -7.00 0.83 5.79
CA LEU A 73 -5.61 1.10 6.13
C LEU A 73 -4.98 -0.15 6.76
N LEU A 74 -3.97 -0.71 6.11
CA LEU A 74 -3.18 -1.82 6.67
C LEU A 74 -2.17 -1.32 7.71
N GLY A 75 -1.66 -0.11 7.50
CA GLY A 75 -0.71 0.59 8.37
C GLY A 75 0.30 1.42 7.57
N ARG A 76 1.22 2.06 8.28
CA ARG A 76 2.34 2.83 7.72
C ARG A 76 3.63 2.01 7.69
N ILE A 77 4.39 2.15 6.61
CA ILE A 77 5.78 1.71 6.50
C ILE A 77 6.68 2.95 6.42
N THR A 78 7.65 3.04 7.33
CA THR A 78 8.68 4.08 7.35
C THR A 78 10.00 3.50 6.87
N PHE A 79 10.58 4.12 5.85
CA PHE A 79 11.85 3.74 5.26
C PHE A 79 12.96 4.69 5.68
N ASP A 80 14.09 4.14 6.11
CA ASP A 80 15.35 4.84 6.15
C ASP A 80 16.04 4.71 4.79
N LEU A 81 16.24 5.85 4.13
CA LEU A 81 16.91 5.90 2.84
C LEU A 81 18.41 6.00 3.04
N ASP A 82 19.17 5.25 2.26
CA ASP A 82 20.63 5.22 2.36
C ASP A 82 21.22 6.61 2.04
N PRO A 83 21.99 7.21 2.96
CA PRO A 83 22.54 8.55 2.77
C PRO A 83 23.74 8.58 1.81
N SER A 84 24.26 7.42 1.38
CA SER A 84 25.46 7.31 0.55
C SER A 84 25.39 8.23 -0.68
N PRO A 85 26.45 9.01 -0.98
CA PRO A 85 26.47 9.91 -2.14
C PRO A 85 26.22 9.19 -3.47
N GLY A 86 26.61 7.92 -3.55
CA GLY A 86 26.36 7.05 -4.70
C GLY A 86 24.91 6.62 -4.87
N LEU A 87 23.94 7.14 -4.11
CA LEU A 87 22.51 6.86 -4.25
C LEU A 87 21.66 8.14 -4.37
N ASN A 88 22.30 9.27 -4.64
CA ASN A 88 21.66 10.58 -4.63
C ASN A 88 20.51 10.68 -5.65
N LYS A 89 20.66 10.16 -6.87
CA LYS A 89 19.60 10.25 -7.88
C LYS A 89 18.41 9.37 -7.53
N THR A 90 18.69 8.14 -7.09
CA THR A 90 17.66 7.17 -6.69
C THR A 90 16.85 7.70 -5.51
N ARG A 91 17.54 8.20 -4.47
CA ARG A 91 16.91 8.79 -3.29
C ARG A 91 16.08 10.03 -3.65
N GLN A 92 16.63 10.95 -4.44
CA GLN A 92 15.92 12.15 -4.86
C GLN A 92 14.67 11.83 -5.67
N ASN A 93 14.74 10.85 -6.56
CA ASN A 93 13.60 10.36 -7.33
C ASN A 93 12.49 9.86 -6.42
N PHE A 94 12.80 8.94 -5.50
CA PHE A 94 11.81 8.37 -4.59
C PHE A 94 11.19 9.43 -3.67
N ILE A 95 11.98 10.32 -3.08
CA ILE A 95 11.49 11.41 -2.22
C ILE A 95 10.54 12.34 -2.96
N SER A 96 10.95 12.77 -4.16
CA SER A 96 10.15 13.69 -4.97
C SER A 96 8.82 13.03 -5.38
N LEU A 97 8.83 11.72 -5.65
CA LEU A 97 7.62 10.94 -5.92
C LEU A 97 6.78 10.68 -4.66
N CYS A 98 7.35 10.64 -3.46
CA CYS A 98 6.57 10.59 -2.20
C CYS A 98 5.90 11.93 -1.87
N THR A 99 6.52 13.05 -2.26
CA THR A 99 6.02 14.41 -1.95
C THR A 99 5.14 15.00 -3.05
N GLY A 100 5.29 14.53 -4.30
CA GLY A 100 4.55 15.04 -5.45
C GLY A 100 5.02 16.41 -5.94
N ASP A 101 6.25 16.84 -5.61
CA ASP A 101 6.76 18.20 -5.84
C ASP A 101 7.19 18.50 -7.28
N ARG A 102 7.13 17.51 -8.19
CA ARG A 102 7.60 17.64 -9.59
C ARG A 102 6.51 17.81 -10.63
N GLY A 103 5.26 18.00 -10.21
CA GLY A 103 4.16 18.28 -11.13
C GLY A 103 3.69 17.03 -11.90
N LEU A 104 3.52 17.16 -13.22
CA LEU A 104 2.89 16.15 -14.08
C LEU A 104 3.92 15.29 -14.82
N CYS A 105 3.55 14.05 -15.11
CA CYS A 105 4.31 13.14 -15.96
C CYS A 105 4.32 13.65 -17.40
N LYS A 106 5.49 13.68 -18.05
CA LYS A 106 5.63 14.08 -19.46
C LYS A 106 5.00 13.06 -20.41
N SER A 107 5.12 11.77 -20.08
CA SER A 107 4.59 10.66 -20.87
C SER A 107 3.10 10.38 -20.65
N ALA A 108 2.52 10.93 -19.58
CA ALA A 108 1.10 10.83 -19.24
C ALA A 108 0.61 12.15 -18.63
N PRO A 109 0.31 13.18 -19.44
CA PRO A 109 0.07 14.55 -18.96
C PRO A 109 -1.06 14.72 -17.93
N ASN A 110 -1.99 13.77 -17.85
CA ASN A 110 -3.08 13.78 -16.87
C ASN A 110 -2.71 13.09 -15.54
N LYS A 111 -1.46 12.67 -15.37
CA LYS A 111 -0.95 11.97 -14.19
C LYS A 111 0.13 12.82 -13.51
N LYS A 112 0.17 12.77 -12.18
CA LYS A 112 1.18 13.45 -11.37
C LYS A 112 2.39 12.54 -11.16
N LEU A 113 3.59 13.13 -11.05
CA LEU A 113 4.78 12.47 -10.53
C LEU A 113 4.64 12.30 -9.01
N HIS A 114 3.73 11.42 -8.57
CA HIS A 114 3.37 11.23 -7.16
C HIS A 114 2.88 9.80 -6.91
N TYR A 115 3.33 9.18 -5.81
CA TYR A 115 2.91 7.85 -5.40
C TYR A 115 1.52 7.77 -4.79
N LEU A 116 0.94 8.88 -4.29
CA LEU A 116 -0.40 8.88 -3.72
C LEU A 116 -1.44 8.34 -4.72
N GLY A 117 -2.17 7.33 -4.30
CA GLY A 117 -3.17 6.61 -5.11
C GLY A 117 -2.58 5.58 -6.08
N CYS A 118 -1.27 5.41 -6.15
CA CYS A 118 -0.67 4.38 -7.00
C CYS A 118 -0.94 2.98 -6.44
N PRO A 119 -1.32 2.01 -7.28
CA PRO A 119 -1.44 0.62 -6.84
C PRO A 119 -0.09 -0.01 -6.49
N ILE A 120 -0.15 -0.96 -5.56
CA ILE A 120 0.83 -2.03 -5.45
C ILE A 120 0.36 -3.13 -6.40
N HIS A 121 0.65 -2.96 -7.69
CA HIS A 121 0.06 -3.74 -8.77
C HIS A 121 0.57 -5.19 -8.84
N ARG A 122 1.63 -5.53 -8.10
CA ARG A 122 2.20 -6.87 -8.06
C ARG A 122 2.61 -7.24 -6.65
N VAL A 123 2.12 -8.36 -6.14
CA VAL A 123 2.48 -8.90 -4.83
C VAL A 123 2.66 -10.40 -4.94
N VAL A 124 3.89 -10.88 -4.72
CA VAL A 124 4.23 -12.31 -4.78
C VAL A 124 4.59 -12.78 -3.38
N LYS A 125 3.79 -13.73 -2.88
CA LYS A 125 3.97 -14.30 -1.55
C LYS A 125 5.35 -14.94 -1.42
N GLY A 126 6.05 -14.60 -0.35
CA GLY A 126 7.41 -15.05 -0.07
C GLY A 126 8.49 -14.40 -0.93
N PHE A 127 8.18 -13.30 -1.65
CA PHE A 127 9.13 -12.65 -2.53
C PHE A 127 9.14 -11.12 -2.40
N VAL A 128 8.24 -10.41 -3.09
CA VAL A 128 8.24 -8.94 -3.16
C VAL A 128 6.83 -8.36 -3.31
N ALA A 129 6.64 -7.12 -2.85
CA ALA A 129 5.53 -6.25 -3.20
C ALA A 129 6.05 -5.11 -4.08
N GLN A 130 5.51 -4.93 -5.28
CA GLN A 130 5.94 -3.96 -6.28
C GLN A 130 4.81 -2.98 -6.60
N GLY A 131 5.17 -1.71 -6.68
CA GLY A 131 4.27 -0.61 -7.00
C GLY A 131 5.00 0.55 -7.66
N GLY A 132 4.37 1.72 -7.64
CA GLY A 132 4.98 2.96 -8.11
C GLY A 132 4.93 3.15 -9.62
N ASP A 133 4.04 2.47 -10.35
CA ASP A 133 3.73 2.83 -11.73
C ASP A 133 2.78 4.04 -11.75
N VAL A 134 3.37 5.24 -11.74
CA VAL A 134 2.63 6.52 -11.69
C VAL A 134 1.90 6.87 -12.99
N THR A 135 2.06 6.08 -14.05
CA THR A 135 1.52 6.40 -15.38
C THR A 135 0.38 5.50 -15.80
N ARG A 136 0.53 4.17 -15.62
CA ARG A 136 -0.39 3.15 -16.12
C ARG A 136 -0.97 2.26 -15.03
N SER A 137 -0.37 2.28 -13.84
CA SER A 137 -0.86 1.55 -12.67
C SER A 137 -0.87 0.02 -12.81
N ASP A 138 -0.23 -0.55 -13.85
CA ASP A 138 -0.24 -1.99 -14.15
C ASP A 138 1.17 -2.61 -14.22
N GLY A 139 2.21 -1.80 -14.04
CA GLY A 139 3.60 -2.22 -14.10
C GLY A 139 4.25 -2.09 -15.48
N SER A 140 3.49 -1.73 -16.52
CA SER A 140 4.02 -1.49 -17.87
C SER A 140 4.53 -0.05 -18.07
N GLY A 141 4.30 0.84 -17.09
CA GLY A 141 4.66 2.25 -17.16
C GLY A 141 5.72 2.71 -16.15
N GLY A 142 5.61 3.96 -15.76
CA GLY A 142 6.44 4.66 -14.79
C GLY A 142 7.28 5.74 -15.45
N GLU A 143 7.53 6.81 -14.70
CA GLU A 143 8.35 7.94 -15.14
C GLU A 143 9.17 8.45 -13.96
N SER A 144 10.45 8.69 -14.16
CA SER A 144 11.29 9.31 -13.14
C SER A 144 11.09 10.83 -13.12
N ILE A 145 11.50 11.47 -12.03
CA ILE A 145 11.50 12.94 -11.97
C ILE A 145 12.47 13.62 -12.95
N PHE A 146 13.38 12.84 -13.53
CA PHE A 146 14.36 13.31 -14.51
C PHE A 146 13.86 13.15 -15.96
N GLY A 147 12.63 12.67 -16.16
CA GLY A 147 12.09 12.23 -17.44
C GLY A 147 11.86 10.72 -17.46
N SER A 148 11.97 10.06 -18.61
CA SER A 148 11.60 8.65 -18.75
C SER A 148 12.34 7.71 -17.77
N ARG A 149 13.68 7.65 -17.86
CA ARG A 149 14.51 6.70 -17.09
C ARG A 149 15.78 7.38 -16.57
N PHE A 150 16.38 6.81 -15.53
CA PHE A 150 17.71 7.21 -15.04
C PHE A 150 18.66 6.02 -14.78
N PRO A 151 20.00 6.27 -14.82
CA PRO A 151 21.00 5.24 -14.63
C PRO A 151 20.94 4.52 -13.27
N SER A 152 21.27 3.22 -13.23
CA SER A 152 21.42 2.45 -12.00
C SER A 152 22.71 2.87 -11.30
N GLU A 153 22.60 3.25 -10.04
CA GLU A 153 23.75 3.65 -9.26
C GLU A 153 24.43 2.43 -8.63
N LYS A 154 25.73 2.25 -8.90
CA LYS A 154 26.48 1.03 -8.55
C LYS A 154 26.46 0.70 -7.05
N ALA A 155 26.42 1.71 -6.18
CA ALA A 155 26.40 1.52 -4.73
C ALA A 155 25.24 0.62 -4.30
N GLY A 156 24.03 0.85 -4.82
CA GLY A 156 22.85 0.05 -4.47
C GLY A 156 22.82 -1.34 -5.11
N LEU A 157 23.57 -1.57 -6.20
CA LEU A 157 23.68 -2.89 -6.83
C LEU A 157 24.55 -3.86 -6.01
N GLN A 158 25.44 -3.33 -5.16
CA GLN A 158 26.34 -4.13 -4.33
C GLN A 158 25.69 -4.61 -3.04
N VAL A 159 24.57 -3.99 -2.64
CA VAL A 159 23.81 -4.33 -1.44
C VAL A 159 23.03 -5.62 -1.68
N LEU A 160 23.12 -6.56 -0.72
CA LEU A 160 22.27 -7.74 -0.71
C LEU A 160 20.87 -7.35 -0.22
N PRO A 161 19.80 -7.48 -1.03
CA PRO A 161 18.44 -7.20 -0.58
C PRO A 161 18.01 -8.23 0.47
N GLN A 162 17.46 -7.76 1.58
CA GLN A 162 16.88 -8.57 2.67
C GLN A 162 15.42 -8.17 2.90
N ARG A 163 14.67 -8.89 3.73
CA ARG A 163 13.32 -8.50 4.15
C ARG A 163 13.27 -7.02 4.55
N GLY A 164 12.26 -6.31 4.08
CA GLY A 164 12.07 -4.88 4.32
C GLY A 164 13.00 -3.97 3.50
N SER A 165 13.88 -4.51 2.64
CA SER A 165 14.67 -3.67 1.73
C SER A 165 13.79 -3.03 0.68
N LEU A 166 14.07 -1.75 0.40
CA LEU A 166 13.45 -0.95 -0.65
C LEU A 166 14.41 -0.85 -1.84
N ALA A 167 13.94 -1.26 -3.02
CA ALA A 167 14.76 -1.31 -4.23
C ALA A 167 14.00 -0.86 -5.47
N MET A 168 14.73 -0.33 -6.45
CA MET A 168 14.15 0.09 -7.73
C MET A 168 13.76 -1.13 -8.56
N ALA A 169 12.51 -1.16 -9.04
CA ALA A 169 12.10 -2.11 -10.05
C ALA A 169 12.63 -1.64 -11.42
N ASN A 170 13.02 -2.59 -12.26
CA ASN A 170 13.44 -2.30 -13.62
C ASN A 170 13.04 -3.46 -14.55
N SER A 171 12.97 -3.20 -15.85
CA SER A 171 12.56 -4.18 -16.86
C SER A 171 13.69 -5.14 -17.28
N GLY A 172 14.82 -5.18 -16.56
CA GLY A 172 16.03 -5.89 -16.98
C GLY A 172 16.69 -5.31 -18.25
N GLY A 173 17.87 -5.82 -18.62
CA GLY A 173 18.58 -5.45 -19.86
C GLY A 173 19.99 -4.86 -19.67
N LYS A 174 20.67 -4.57 -20.79
CA LYS A 174 22.08 -4.09 -20.83
C LYS A 174 22.26 -2.61 -20.47
N SER A 175 21.17 -1.84 -20.42
CA SER A 175 21.18 -0.40 -20.12
C SER A 175 20.38 -0.12 -18.85
N PRO A 176 20.70 0.95 -18.12
CA PRO A 176 20.00 1.23 -16.88
C PRO A 176 18.62 1.88 -17.11
N ASN A 177 17.60 1.36 -16.42
CA ASN A 177 16.19 1.55 -16.78
C ASN A 177 15.29 1.96 -15.63
N ASN A 178 15.83 2.59 -14.58
CA ASN A 178 15.02 2.92 -13.40
C ASN A 178 14.02 4.03 -13.75
N THR A 179 12.76 3.85 -13.33
CA THR A 179 11.66 4.81 -13.51
C THR A 179 11.15 5.25 -12.13
N SER A 180 9.84 5.34 -11.94
CA SER A 180 9.19 5.50 -10.63
C SER A 180 8.96 4.18 -9.89
N GLN A 181 8.99 3.03 -10.57
CA GLN A 181 8.61 1.77 -9.95
C GLN A 181 9.64 1.27 -8.93
N PHE A 182 9.15 0.72 -7.82
CA PHE A 182 9.95 0.16 -6.74
C PHE A 182 9.33 -1.15 -6.26
N PHE A 183 10.09 -1.91 -5.47
CA PHE A 183 9.56 -3.01 -4.69
C PHE A 183 10.12 -3.03 -3.27
N VAL A 184 9.35 -3.62 -2.37
CA VAL A 184 9.77 -3.99 -1.02
C VAL A 184 9.92 -5.49 -0.94
N VAL A 185 11.03 -5.96 -0.38
CA VAL A 185 11.28 -7.39 -0.21
C VAL A 185 10.47 -7.93 0.96
N LEU A 186 9.64 -8.94 0.69
CA LEU A 186 8.80 -9.60 1.70
C LEU A 186 9.44 -10.88 2.25
N SER A 187 10.30 -11.52 1.45
CA SER A 187 10.94 -12.78 1.81
C SER A 187 11.96 -12.63 2.93
N SER A 188 12.04 -13.62 3.80
CA SER A 188 13.18 -13.84 4.70
C SER A 188 14.11 -14.97 4.21
N ASP A 189 13.82 -15.57 3.05
CA ASP A 189 14.62 -16.67 2.49
C ASP A 189 15.82 -16.14 1.69
N ASP A 190 17.04 -16.51 2.11
CA ASP A 190 18.31 -16.17 1.47
C ASP A 190 18.37 -16.58 -0.01
N LYS A 191 17.67 -17.64 -0.42
CA LYS A 191 17.57 -18.06 -1.82
C LYS A 191 16.83 -17.01 -2.65
N MET A 192 15.77 -16.41 -2.10
CA MET A 192 15.02 -15.36 -2.78
C MET A 192 15.83 -14.06 -2.83
N HIS A 193 16.53 -13.71 -1.76
CA HIS A 193 17.46 -12.58 -1.73
C HIS A 193 18.55 -12.70 -2.79
N SER A 194 19.12 -13.91 -2.94
CA SER A 194 20.14 -14.21 -3.94
C SER A 194 19.66 -14.02 -5.38
N LYS A 195 18.35 -14.21 -5.66
CA LYS A 195 17.78 -13.95 -7.00
C LYS A 195 17.78 -12.46 -7.37
N LEU A 196 17.79 -11.58 -6.38
CA LEU A 196 17.72 -10.12 -6.54
C LEU A 196 19.11 -9.45 -6.55
N LYS A 197 20.11 -10.09 -5.93
CA LYS A 197 21.48 -9.57 -5.77
C LYS A 197 22.06 -9.08 -7.11
N GLY A 198 22.60 -7.86 -7.12
CA GLY A 198 23.27 -7.28 -8.29
C GLY A 198 22.38 -6.79 -9.42
N LYS A 199 21.05 -6.99 -9.34
CA LYS A 199 20.11 -6.67 -10.43
C LYS A 199 19.30 -5.39 -10.20
N TYR A 200 19.10 -5.02 -8.94
CA TYR A 200 18.24 -3.92 -8.54
C TYR A 200 18.99 -2.99 -7.59
N VAL A 201 18.80 -1.70 -7.75
CA VAL A 201 19.41 -0.69 -6.88
C VAL A 201 18.64 -0.71 -5.56
N VAL A 202 19.24 -1.27 -4.50
CA VAL A 202 18.74 -1.10 -3.13
C VAL A 202 19.13 0.29 -2.65
N PHE A 203 18.18 1.04 -2.12
CA PHE A 203 18.41 2.44 -1.73
C PHE A 203 17.78 2.83 -0.39
N GLY A 204 17.21 1.86 0.31
CA GLY A 204 16.68 2.05 1.64
C GLY A 204 16.17 0.74 2.21
N ARG A 205 15.62 0.82 3.41
CA ARG A 205 14.99 -0.29 4.11
C ARG A 205 13.96 0.26 5.07
N ILE A 206 12.99 -0.57 5.47
CA ILE A 206 12.15 -0.21 6.61
C ILE A 206 13.03 0.10 7.82
N ARG A 207 12.59 1.04 8.65
CA ARG A 207 13.30 1.42 9.87
C ARG A 207 13.33 0.23 10.84
N LYS A 208 14.44 0.07 11.55
CA LYS A 208 14.72 -1.11 12.38
C LYS A 208 13.71 -1.33 13.51
N ASP A 209 13.13 -0.26 14.04
CA ASP A 209 12.14 -0.24 15.13
C ASP A 209 10.71 -0.02 14.62
N ASP A 210 10.47 -0.17 13.31
CA ASP A 210 9.14 -0.01 12.72
C ASP A 210 8.30 -1.29 12.82
N GLU A 211 7.78 -1.55 14.02
CA GLU A 211 6.90 -2.71 14.29
C GLU A 211 5.60 -2.66 13.46
N GLU A 212 5.08 -1.46 13.18
CA GLU A 212 3.90 -1.30 12.32
C GLU A 212 4.24 -1.67 10.87
N GLY A 213 5.37 -1.18 10.37
CA GLY A 213 5.87 -1.50 9.04
C GLY A 213 6.06 -3.00 8.84
N GLU A 214 6.64 -3.71 9.81
CA GLU A 214 6.78 -5.18 9.73
C GLU A 214 5.43 -5.90 9.65
N LYS A 215 4.43 -5.49 10.45
CA LYS A 215 3.06 -6.02 10.37
C LYS A 215 2.44 -5.74 9.00
N VAL A 216 2.72 -4.58 8.39
CA VAL A 216 2.26 -4.28 7.03
C VAL A 216 2.92 -5.20 6.00
N LEU A 217 4.22 -5.53 6.15
CA LEU A 217 4.89 -6.49 5.27
C LEU A 217 4.31 -7.89 5.38
N GLU A 218 3.93 -8.34 6.58
CA GLU A 218 3.23 -9.61 6.80
C GLU A 218 1.87 -9.64 6.08
N LYS A 219 1.04 -8.61 6.30
CA LYS A 219 -0.27 -8.49 5.65
C LYS A 219 -0.14 -8.43 4.12
N LEU A 220 0.79 -7.63 3.60
CA LEU A 220 1.08 -7.58 2.16
C LEU A 220 1.45 -8.97 1.63
N ASN A 221 2.30 -9.71 2.34
CA ASN A 221 2.71 -11.04 1.95
C ASN A 221 1.54 -12.04 1.91
N GLU A 222 0.56 -11.91 2.80
CA GLU A 222 -0.66 -12.72 2.81
C GLU A 222 -1.61 -12.39 1.65
N LEU A 223 -1.63 -11.13 1.20
CA LEU A 223 -2.38 -10.68 0.05
C LEU A 223 -1.72 -11.02 -1.29
N GLY A 224 -0.51 -11.59 -1.28
CA GLY A 224 0.23 -11.95 -2.48
C GLY A 224 -0.31 -13.18 -3.19
N ALA A 225 -0.22 -13.17 -4.52
CA ALA A 225 -0.40 -14.37 -5.32
C ALA A 225 0.65 -15.42 -4.98
N SER A 226 0.29 -16.70 -5.17
CA SER A 226 1.25 -17.80 -5.09
C SER A 226 2.33 -17.64 -6.16
N GLY A 227 3.56 -18.11 -5.87
CA GLY A 227 4.70 -17.93 -6.77
C GLY A 227 4.61 -18.67 -8.11
N ASP A 228 3.62 -19.55 -8.28
CA ASP A 228 3.29 -20.27 -9.51
C ASP A 228 2.10 -19.65 -10.28
N SER A 229 1.48 -18.60 -9.73
CA SER A 229 0.39 -17.90 -10.40
C SER A 229 0.85 -17.22 -11.69
N ARG A 230 0.00 -17.26 -12.72
CA ARG A 230 0.21 -16.51 -13.97
C ARG A 230 -0.12 -15.03 -13.85
N ASP A 231 -0.91 -14.66 -12.85
CA ASP A 231 -1.22 -13.27 -12.51
C ASP A 231 -0.67 -13.00 -11.09
N GLU A 232 0.34 -12.14 -11.00
CA GLU A 232 1.02 -11.78 -9.76
C GLU A 232 0.36 -10.57 -9.06
N LYS A 233 -0.87 -10.21 -9.45
CA LYS A 233 -1.68 -9.20 -8.76
C LYS A 233 -2.06 -9.65 -7.34
N PRO A 234 -2.25 -8.70 -6.41
CA PRO A 234 -2.75 -9.02 -5.08
C PRO A 234 -4.19 -9.56 -5.11
N LEU A 235 -4.54 -10.35 -4.09
CA LEU A 235 -5.86 -10.99 -3.95
C LEU A 235 -7.02 -9.99 -3.82
N VAL A 236 -6.73 -8.80 -3.31
CA VAL A 236 -7.62 -7.65 -3.27
C VAL A 236 -6.84 -6.41 -3.74
N PRO A 237 -7.49 -5.32 -4.17
CA PRO A 237 -6.80 -4.09 -4.51
C PRO A 237 -5.91 -3.62 -3.35
N VAL A 238 -4.67 -3.23 -3.66
CA VAL A 238 -3.70 -2.66 -2.72
C VAL A 238 -3.15 -1.37 -3.31
N TRP A 239 -3.07 -0.30 -2.53
CA TRP A 239 -2.58 1.00 -3.00
C TRP A 239 -1.89 1.81 -1.90
N ILE A 240 -1.17 2.84 -2.33
CA ILE A 240 -0.54 3.84 -1.47
C ILE A 240 -1.59 4.92 -1.17
N GLY A 241 -2.19 4.90 0.01
CA GLY A 241 -3.21 5.88 0.41
C GLY A 241 -2.65 7.15 1.05
N GLY A 242 -1.37 7.14 1.42
CA GLY A 242 -0.63 8.28 1.93
C GLY A 242 0.87 8.09 1.73
N CYS A 243 1.62 9.18 1.51
CA CYS A 243 3.08 9.12 1.39
C CYS A 243 3.72 10.48 1.67
N GLY A 244 4.99 10.47 2.04
CA GLY A 244 5.73 11.70 2.31
C GLY A 244 7.15 11.45 2.84
N VAL A 245 7.74 12.51 3.38
CA VAL A 245 9.04 12.49 4.07
C VAL A 245 8.89 12.90 5.53
N LEU A 246 9.81 12.45 6.38
CA LEU A 246 9.90 12.77 7.81
C LEU A 246 11.13 13.63 8.10
#